data_AF-A0A7H0H323-F1
#
_entry.id   AF-A0A7H0H323-F1
#
_cell.length_a   1.000
_cell.length_b   1.000
_cell.length_c   1.000
_cell.angle_alpha   90.00
_cell.angle_beta   90.00
_cell.angle_gamma   90.00
#
_symmetry.space_group_name_H-M   'P 1'
#
loop_
_entity.id
_entity.type
_entity.pdbx_description
1 polymer ?
#
loop_
_entity_poly.entity_id
_entity_poly.type
_entity_poly.pdbx_seq_one_letter_code
_entity_poly.pdbx_strand_id
1 'polypeptide(L)'
;MSEITISRGMSTGRVQLRGAMATGSFAVGGRIVDPFYTAPWDGFPEDPLLDKLRGDFLCVPFGITPSGDLPDGWNSPGPQPGEVAHGHSSNADWEVAALTEESVMLTLAYPEDDPIERVTRIVTCLDDGLEFEGRIFARSAVDLPIGVHPTFRLPDRPYGATLRLPAGAFLASPPVQSEPLARVLPGSVFDDPAAAPPSTAQPT
;
A
#
# COMPACT_ATOMS: atom_id res chain seq x y z
N MET A 1 -14.33 -5.08 -17.63
CA MET A 1 -12.87 -4.98 -17.82
C MET A 1 -12.26 -4.95 -16.43
N SER A 2 -11.40 -5.90 -16.05
CA SER A 2 -10.84 -5.99 -14.69
C SER A 2 -9.55 -5.20 -14.50
N GLU A 3 -8.89 -4.85 -15.62
CA GLU A 3 -7.60 -4.15 -15.66
C GLU A 3 -7.55 -3.18 -16.83
N ILE A 4 -6.85 -2.06 -16.62
CA ILE A 4 -6.64 -0.97 -17.57
C ILE A 4 -5.14 -0.88 -17.83
N THR A 5 -4.78 -0.68 -19.10
CA THR A 5 -3.40 -0.39 -19.49
C THR A 5 -3.31 1.04 -19.99
N ILE A 6 -2.31 1.76 -19.50
CA ILE A 6 -1.88 3.08 -19.96
C ILE A 6 -0.42 2.97 -20.42
N SER A 7 0.02 3.81 -21.35
CA SER A 7 1.35 3.72 -21.94
C SER A 7 1.88 5.08 -22.34
N ARG A 8 3.21 5.20 -22.29
CA ARG A 8 3.95 6.33 -22.83
C ARG A 8 5.30 5.84 -23.35
N GLY A 9 5.55 6.05 -24.64
CA GLY A 9 6.74 5.51 -25.29
C GLY A 9 6.84 3.98 -25.17
N MET A 10 7.90 3.49 -24.54
CA MET A 10 8.09 2.05 -24.26
C MET A 10 7.64 1.65 -22.85
N SER A 11 7.14 2.59 -22.06
CA SER A 11 6.70 2.37 -20.68
C SER A 11 5.20 2.10 -20.64
N THR A 12 4.81 1.21 -19.73
CA THR A 12 3.41 0.77 -19.56
C THR A 12 3.04 0.77 -18.08
N GLY A 13 1.85 1.26 -17.77
CA GLY A 13 1.22 1.13 -16.47
C GLY A 13 0.00 0.23 -16.57
N ARG A 14 -0.23 -0.62 -15.56
CA ARG A 14 -1.40 -1.50 -15.46
C ARG A 14 -2.10 -1.24 -14.15
N VAL A 15 -3.41 -0.96 -14.21
CA VAL A 15 -4.24 -0.66 -13.04
C VAL A 15 -5.41 -1.63 -13.01
N GLN A 16 -5.53 -2.46 -11.96
CA GLN A 16 -6.79 -3.20 -11.75
C GLN A 16 -7.81 -2.31 -11.08
N LEU A 17 -9.08 -2.63 -11.31
CA LEU A 17 -10.18 -1.96 -10.63
C LEU A 17 -10.21 -2.30 -9.14
N ARG A 18 -9.87 -3.54 -8.75
CA ARG A 18 -9.79 -3.97 -7.35
C ARG A 18 -8.69 -3.21 -6.62
N GLY A 19 -9.05 -2.39 -5.65
CA GLY A 19 -8.13 -1.57 -4.86
C GLY A 19 -7.39 -0.49 -5.64
N ALA A 20 -7.75 -0.26 -6.92
CA ALA A 20 -6.99 0.59 -7.85
C ALA A 20 -5.47 0.29 -7.85
N MET A 21 -5.11 -0.99 -7.68
CA MET A 21 -3.70 -1.41 -7.56
C MET A 21 -2.97 -1.26 -8.89
N ALA A 22 -1.81 -0.63 -8.85
CA ALA A 22 -1.05 -0.25 -10.03
C ALA A 22 0.34 -0.86 -10.06
N THR A 23 0.71 -1.44 -11.21
CA THR A 23 2.08 -1.87 -11.55
C THR A 23 2.54 -1.18 -12.82
N GLY A 24 3.83 -1.28 -13.14
CA GLY A 24 4.37 -0.69 -14.36
C GLY A 24 5.65 -1.36 -14.84
N SER A 25 5.90 -1.24 -16.13
CA SER A 25 7.13 -1.67 -16.79
C SER A 25 7.75 -0.49 -17.51
N PHE A 26 9.04 -0.24 -17.29
CA PHE A 26 9.74 0.96 -17.74
C PHE A 26 10.97 0.65 -18.58
N ALA A 27 11.26 1.50 -19.56
CA ALA A 27 12.49 1.43 -20.33
C ALA A 27 13.66 2.08 -19.60
N VAL A 28 14.57 1.27 -19.06
CA VAL A 28 15.76 1.74 -18.32
C VAL A 28 17.02 1.12 -18.92
N GLY A 29 17.91 1.96 -19.46
CA GLY A 29 19.22 1.52 -19.97
C GLY A 29 19.15 0.46 -21.07
N GLY A 30 18.15 0.55 -21.96
CA GLY A 30 17.95 -0.40 -23.07
C GLY A 30 17.29 -1.73 -22.65
N ARG A 31 16.76 -1.82 -21.43
CA ARG A 31 15.99 -2.97 -20.93
C ARG A 31 14.62 -2.52 -20.46
N ILE A 32 13.66 -3.43 -20.46
CA ILE A 32 12.38 -3.22 -19.77
C ILE A 32 12.50 -3.79 -18.36
N VAL A 33 12.14 -2.98 -17.36
CA VAL A 33 12.16 -3.36 -15.93
C VAL A 33 10.77 -3.23 -15.34
N ASP A 34 10.35 -4.24 -14.58
CA ASP A 34 9.15 -4.20 -13.73
C ASP A 34 9.60 -4.32 -12.27
N PRO A 35 9.59 -3.22 -11.50
CA PRO A 35 10.06 -3.24 -10.12
C PRO A 35 8.99 -3.70 -9.14
N PHE A 36 7.73 -3.84 -9.55
CA PHE A 36 6.62 -4.06 -8.64
C PHE A 36 6.48 -5.55 -8.28
N TYR A 37 6.06 -5.82 -7.05
CA TYR A 37 5.64 -7.15 -6.67
C TYR A 37 4.25 -7.44 -7.24
N THR A 38 4.06 -8.66 -7.74
CA THR A 38 2.73 -9.22 -8.05
C THR A 38 2.66 -10.57 -7.37
N ALA A 39 1.58 -10.79 -6.62
CA ALA A 39 1.34 -12.05 -5.94
C ALA A 39 1.35 -13.23 -6.92
N PRO A 40 2.04 -14.35 -6.59
CA PRO A 40 2.14 -15.51 -7.48
C PRO A 40 0.94 -16.47 -7.39
N TRP A 41 -0.04 -16.20 -6.51
CA TRP A 41 -1.21 -17.07 -6.31
C TRP A 41 -2.40 -16.64 -7.18
N ASP A 42 -3.29 -17.59 -7.49
CA ASP A 42 -4.43 -17.38 -8.39
C ASP A 42 -5.68 -16.79 -7.70
N GLY A 43 -5.63 -16.58 -6.39
CA GLY A 43 -6.67 -15.94 -5.58
C GLY A 43 -6.41 -16.12 -4.08
N PHE A 44 -7.12 -15.36 -3.26
CA PHE A 44 -7.00 -15.38 -1.80
C PHE A 44 -8.39 -15.07 -1.19
N PRO A 45 -9.33 -16.03 -1.22
CA PRO A 45 -10.74 -15.77 -0.92
C PRO A 45 -10.98 -15.33 0.53
N GLU A 46 -10.06 -15.64 1.45
CA GLU A 46 -10.14 -15.26 2.86
C GLU A 46 -9.86 -13.76 3.08
N ASP A 47 -9.18 -13.10 2.14
CA ASP A 47 -8.79 -11.69 2.25
C ASP A 47 -8.91 -10.97 0.89
N PRO A 48 -9.97 -10.15 0.72
CA PRO A 48 -10.18 -9.23 -0.39
C PRO A 48 -8.95 -8.46 -0.89
N LEU A 49 -8.06 -8.04 0.00
CA LEU A 49 -6.84 -7.30 -0.33
C LEU A 49 -5.81 -8.21 -0.99
N LEU A 50 -5.70 -9.44 -0.50
CA LEU A 50 -4.70 -10.40 -0.95
C LEU A 50 -5.06 -11.08 -2.27
N ASP A 51 -6.35 -11.12 -2.65
CA ASP A 51 -6.83 -11.88 -3.81
C ASP A 51 -6.07 -11.59 -5.11
N LYS A 52 -5.71 -10.32 -5.33
CA LYS A 52 -4.93 -9.85 -6.48
C LYS A 52 -3.83 -8.87 -6.09
N LEU A 53 -3.19 -9.09 -4.93
CA LEU A 53 -2.19 -8.18 -4.37
C LEU A 53 -1.06 -7.88 -5.37
N ARG A 54 -0.83 -6.59 -5.63
CA ARG A 54 0.29 -6.13 -6.46
C ARG A 54 0.57 -4.65 -6.31
N GLY A 55 1.81 -4.28 -6.63
CA GLY A 55 2.22 -2.91 -6.89
C GLY A 55 1.88 -1.93 -5.78
N ASP A 56 1.37 -0.75 -6.15
CA ASP A 56 0.97 0.31 -5.24
C ASP A 56 -0.55 0.50 -5.21
N PHE A 57 -1.09 0.81 -4.02
CA PHE A 57 -2.49 1.16 -3.81
C PHE A 57 -2.67 2.18 -2.69
N LEU A 58 -3.82 2.86 -2.71
CA LEU A 58 -4.20 3.87 -1.72
C LEU A 58 -4.94 3.21 -0.54
N CYS A 59 -4.58 3.57 0.68
CA CYS A 59 -5.18 3.06 1.91
C CYS A 59 -5.84 4.19 2.70
N VAL A 60 -7.17 4.13 2.80
CA VAL A 60 -8.00 5.12 3.47
C VAL A 60 -9.12 4.39 4.24
N PRO A 61 -9.01 4.25 5.56
CA PRO A 61 -7.83 4.54 6.39
C PRO A 61 -6.67 3.54 6.16
N PHE A 62 -5.43 3.93 6.49
CA PHE A 62 -4.25 3.05 6.46
C PHE A 62 -4.09 2.25 7.75
N GLY A 63 -3.65 1.00 7.61
CA GLY A 63 -3.31 0.11 8.72
C GLY A 63 -4.43 -0.85 9.05
N ILE A 64 -4.32 -1.50 10.20
CA ILE A 64 -5.32 -2.41 10.76
C ILE A 64 -5.32 -2.23 12.27
N THR A 65 -6.48 -2.33 12.91
CA THR A 65 -6.55 -2.36 14.36
C THR A 65 -5.73 -3.53 14.90
N PRO A 66 -4.75 -3.30 15.78
CA PRO A 66 -3.95 -4.36 16.37
C PRO A 66 -4.81 -5.40 17.08
N SER A 67 -4.50 -6.68 16.90
CA SER A 67 -5.09 -7.75 17.69
C SER A 67 -4.38 -7.85 19.05
N GLY A 68 -5.08 -7.53 20.14
CA GLY A 68 -4.60 -7.71 21.51
C GLY A 68 -4.37 -6.40 22.27
N ASP A 69 -3.90 -6.55 23.51
CA ASP A 69 -3.64 -5.42 24.41
C ASP A 69 -2.44 -4.62 23.94
N LEU A 70 -2.60 -3.30 23.92
CA LEU A 70 -1.51 -2.37 23.65
C LEU A 70 -0.82 -1.97 24.95
N PRO A 71 0.50 -1.66 24.92
CA PRO A 71 1.20 -1.14 26.08
C PRO A 71 0.59 0.17 26.59
N ASP A 72 0.80 0.48 27.87
CA ASP A 72 0.37 1.74 28.47
C ASP A 72 0.80 2.96 27.64
N GLY A 73 -0.11 3.90 27.43
CA GLY A 73 0.11 5.11 26.63
C GLY A 73 -0.24 4.95 25.14
N TRP A 74 -0.50 3.73 24.66
CA TRP A 74 -1.07 3.49 23.34
C TRP A 74 -2.59 3.35 23.41
N ASN A 75 -3.28 4.11 22.57
CA ASN A 75 -4.73 4.03 22.43
C ASN A 75 -5.07 3.43 21.08
N SER A 76 -5.92 2.40 21.07
CA SER A 76 -6.62 1.95 19.88
C SER A 76 -8.12 2.02 20.16
N PRO A 77 -8.93 2.59 19.26
CA PRO A 77 -10.38 2.61 19.43
C PRO A 77 -11.02 1.20 19.36
N GLY A 78 -10.22 0.16 19.14
CA GLY A 78 -10.71 -1.19 18.87
C GLY A 78 -11.26 -1.31 17.44
N PRO A 79 -11.43 -2.55 16.95
CA PRO A 79 -11.86 -2.78 15.58
C PRO A 79 -13.27 -2.22 15.39
N GLN A 80 -13.47 -1.44 14.34
CA GLN A 80 -14.80 -0.94 14.01
C GLN A 80 -15.58 -1.97 13.18
N PRO A 81 -16.92 -2.03 13.28
CA PRO A 81 -17.73 -2.88 12.41
C PRO A 81 -17.44 -2.59 10.94
N GLY A 82 -17.12 -3.62 10.16
CA GLY A 82 -16.78 -3.48 8.74
C GLY A 82 -15.35 -2.99 8.47
N GLU A 83 -14.52 -2.83 9.51
CA GLU A 83 -13.10 -2.54 9.32
C GLU A 83 -12.41 -3.68 8.56
N VAL A 84 -11.64 -3.29 7.55
CA VAL A 84 -10.80 -4.17 6.75
C VAL A 84 -9.39 -3.62 6.71
N ALA A 85 -8.40 -4.52 6.62
CA ALA A 85 -7.00 -4.13 6.57
C ALA A 85 -6.76 -3.12 5.44
N HIS A 86 -6.14 -2.00 5.77
CA HIS A 86 -5.82 -0.90 4.86
C HIS A 86 -7.04 -0.17 4.26
N GLY A 87 -8.22 -0.34 4.86
CA GLY A 87 -9.41 0.45 4.59
C GLY A 87 -10.17 0.06 3.33
N HIS A 88 -11.32 0.70 3.11
CA HIS A 88 -12.21 0.34 2.00
C HIS A 88 -11.54 0.53 0.62
N SER A 89 -10.72 1.58 0.47
CA SER A 89 -10.06 1.93 -0.80
C SER A 89 -9.15 0.84 -1.35
N SER A 90 -8.51 0.03 -0.51
CA SER A 90 -7.62 -1.04 -0.95
C SER A 90 -8.35 -2.36 -1.21
N ASN A 91 -9.60 -2.47 -0.75
CA ASN A 91 -10.37 -3.71 -0.75
C ASN A 91 -11.56 -3.70 -1.74
N ALA A 92 -12.03 -2.54 -2.16
CA ALA A 92 -13.20 -2.41 -3.02
C ALA A 92 -12.86 -2.33 -4.52
N ASP A 93 -13.86 -2.54 -5.38
CA ASP A 93 -13.74 -2.29 -6.81
C ASP A 93 -13.98 -0.82 -7.12
N TRP A 94 -13.09 -0.23 -7.92
CA TRP A 94 -13.17 1.17 -8.34
C TRP A 94 -13.81 1.32 -9.71
N GLU A 95 -14.36 2.50 -9.96
CA GLU A 95 -14.94 2.86 -11.25
C GLU A 95 -14.00 3.77 -12.05
N VAL A 96 -13.98 3.59 -13.37
CA VAL A 96 -13.22 4.46 -14.28
C VAL A 96 -14.00 5.74 -14.53
N ALA A 97 -13.45 6.87 -14.13
CA ALA A 97 -14.04 8.18 -14.37
C ALA A 97 -13.54 8.83 -15.66
N ALA A 98 -12.26 8.62 -16.00
CA ALA A 98 -11.66 9.08 -17.26
C ALA A 98 -10.49 8.19 -17.67
N LEU A 99 -10.24 8.08 -18.97
CA LEU A 99 -9.15 7.31 -19.54
C LEU A 99 -8.57 8.03 -20.76
N THR A 100 -7.25 8.08 -20.81
CA THR A 100 -6.44 8.51 -21.96
C THR A 100 -5.39 7.43 -22.24
N GLU A 101 -4.59 7.61 -23.29
CA GLU A 101 -3.47 6.70 -23.56
C GLU A 101 -2.46 6.66 -22.40
N GLU A 102 -2.15 7.82 -21.81
CA GLU A 102 -1.10 7.95 -20.79
C GLU A 102 -1.63 7.93 -19.35
N SER A 103 -2.93 8.10 -19.11
CA SER A 103 -3.46 8.31 -17.77
C SER A 103 -4.87 7.75 -17.57
N VAL A 104 -5.15 7.26 -16.37
CA VAL A 104 -6.46 6.80 -15.93
C VAL A 104 -6.85 7.48 -14.62
N MET A 105 -8.08 7.98 -14.54
CA MET A 105 -8.70 8.47 -13.32
C MET A 105 -9.74 7.46 -12.84
N LEU A 106 -9.60 7.01 -11.61
CA LEU A 106 -10.53 6.13 -10.92
C LEU A 106 -11.23 6.87 -9.77
N THR A 107 -12.45 6.46 -9.47
CA THR A 107 -13.23 6.95 -8.34
C THR A 107 -13.86 5.79 -7.55
N LEU A 108 -14.02 5.98 -6.24
CA LEU A 108 -14.69 5.02 -5.36
C LEU A 108 -15.52 5.79 -4.33
N ALA A 109 -16.83 5.57 -4.33
CA ALA A 109 -17.71 6.06 -3.27
C ALA A 109 -17.58 5.17 -2.03
N TYR A 110 -17.61 5.78 -0.85
CA TYR A 110 -17.62 5.07 0.43
C TYR A 110 -19.05 4.86 0.92
N PRO A 111 -19.30 3.90 1.83
CA PRO A 111 -20.60 3.71 2.48
C PRO A 111 -21.19 5.03 3.01
N GLU A 112 -22.52 5.15 3.03
CA GLU A 112 -23.23 6.38 3.41
C GLU A 112 -22.98 6.82 4.86
N ASP A 113 -22.67 5.86 5.73
CA ASP A 113 -22.38 6.03 7.16
C ASP A 113 -20.90 6.25 7.47
N ASP A 114 -20.01 6.14 6.48
CA ASP A 114 -18.58 6.39 6.65
C ASP A 114 -18.28 7.91 6.79
N PRO A 115 -17.25 8.35 7.54
CA PRO A 115 -16.84 9.75 7.51
C PRO A 115 -16.26 10.21 6.15
N ILE A 116 -15.80 9.29 5.30
CA ILE A 116 -15.35 9.55 3.94
C ILE A 116 -16.54 9.47 2.98
N GLU A 117 -16.63 10.45 2.08
CA GLU A 117 -17.62 10.43 0.99
C GLU A 117 -17.14 9.59 -0.18
N ARG A 118 -15.91 9.86 -0.62
CA ARG A 118 -15.36 9.34 -1.87
C ARG A 118 -13.86 9.52 -1.89
N VAL A 119 -13.18 8.70 -2.68
CA VAL A 119 -11.78 8.88 -3.05
C VAL A 119 -11.62 8.89 -4.57
N THR A 120 -10.59 9.58 -5.05
CA THR A 120 -10.14 9.48 -6.45
C THR A 120 -8.67 9.14 -6.52
N ARG A 121 -8.29 8.42 -7.56
CA ARG A 121 -6.90 8.08 -7.85
C ARG A 121 -6.63 8.30 -9.33
N ILE A 122 -5.64 9.12 -9.64
CA ILE A 122 -5.12 9.27 -11.00
C ILE A 122 -3.80 8.52 -11.06
N VAL A 123 -3.64 7.68 -12.08
CA VAL A 123 -2.39 7.00 -12.40
C VAL A 123 -1.95 7.46 -13.78
N THR A 124 -0.76 8.04 -13.87
CA THR A 124 -0.20 8.56 -15.12
C THR A 124 1.10 7.84 -15.44
N CYS A 125 1.20 7.32 -16.67
CA CYS A 125 2.38 6.66 -17.20
C CYS A 125 3.37 7.71 -17.70
N LEU A 126 4.57 7.67 -17.15
CA LEU A 126 5.70 8.48 -17.58
C LEU A 126 6.68 7.61 -18.38
N ASP A 127 7.66 8.24 -19.03
CA ASP A 127 8.69 7.53 -19.79
C ASP A 127 9.54 6.59 -18.90
N ASP A 128 9.68 6.89 -17.61
CA ASP A 128 10.54 6.17 -16.66
C ASP A 128 9.85 5.86 -15.31
N GLY A 129 8.53 5.99 -15.23
CA GLY A 129 7.82 5.80 -13.96
C GLY A 129 6.30 5.86 -14.06
N LEU A 130 5.66 5.77 -12.91
CA LEU A 130 4.25 6.10 -12.71
C LEU A 130 4.14 7.26 -11.74
N GLU A 131 3.27 8.20 -12.06
CA GLU A 131 2.83 9.25 -11.14
C GLU A 131 1.45 8.89 -10.58
N PHE A 132 1.27 9.14 -9.29
CA PHE A 132 0.04 8.87 -8.57
C PHE A 132 -0.49 10.14 -7.92
N GLU A 133 -1.76 10.44 -8.14
CA GLU A 133 -2.47 11.50 -7.42
C GLU A 133 -3.69 10.91 -6.71
N GLY A 134 -3.70 10.97 -5.38
CA GLY A 134 -4.84 10.57 -4.55
C GLY A 134 -5.57 11.79 -4.00
N ARG A 135 -6.90 11.81 -4.10
CA ARG A 135 -7.74 12.80 -3.39
C ARG A 135 -8.76 12.09 -2.54
N ILE A 136 -8.97 12.61 -1.34
CA ILE A 136 -9.90 12.09 -0.34
C ILE A 136 -10.92 13.18 -0.05
N PHE A 137 -12.19 12.86 -0.20
CA PHE A 137 -13.30 13.76 0.04
C PHE A 137 -13.99 13.30 1.32
N ALA A 138 -13.81 14.04 2.41
CA ALA A 138 -14.45 13.74 3.68
C ALA A 138 -15.86 14.32 3.70
N ARG A 139 -16.83 13.52 4.17
CA ARG A 139 -18.23 13.91 4.37
C ARG A 139 -18.41 14.74 5.65
N SER A 140 -17.58 14.49 6.65
CA SER A 140 -17.57 15.17 7.94
C SER A 140 -16.14 15.31 8.47
N ALA A 141 -15.96 16.10 9.54
CA ALA A 141 -14.67 16.21 10.20
C ALA A 141 -14.26 14.85 10.78
N VAL A 142 -13.05 14.39 10.45
CA VAL A 142 -12.52 13.10 10.88
C VAL A 142 -11.00 13.15 10.97
N ASP A 143 -10.46 12.45 11.97
CA ASP A 143 -9.03 12.16 12.08
C ASP A 143 -8.81 10.69 11.71
N LEU A 144 -8.07 10.43 10.63
CA LEU A 144 -7.77 9.08 10.19
C LEU A 144 -6.37 8.97 9.56
N PRO A 145 -5.69 7.83 9.72
CA PRO A 145 -4.44 7.58 9.04
C PRO A 145 -4.68 7.37 7.54
N ILE A 146 -3.84 7.96 6.70
CA ILE A 146 -3.84 7.74 5.25
C ILE A 146 -2.48 7.22 4.82
N GLY A 147 -2.43 6.43 3.76
CA GLY A 147 -1.17 5.90 3.27
C GLY A 147 -1.24 5.40 1.84
N VAL A 148 -0.06 5.22 1.27
CA VAL A 148 0.16 4.49 0.02
C VAL A 148 0.95 3.22 0.36
N HIS A 149 0.79 2.17 -0.44
CA HIS A 149 1.37 0.87 -0.16
C HIS A 149 2.19 0.32 -1.34
N PRO A 150 3.33 0.95 -1.69
CA PRO A 150 4.15 0.49 -2.80
C PRO A 150 4.85 -0.82 -2.43
N THR A 151 4.53 -1.88 -3.16
CA THR A 151 5.11 -3.21 -2.95
C THR A 151 6.07 -3.52 -4.08
N PHE A 152 7.37 -3.65 -3.76
CA PHE A 152 8.43 -3.90 -4.74
C PHE A 152 8.92 -5.34 -4.70
N ARG A 153 9.27 -5.88 -5.87
CA ARG A 153 9.94 -7.18 -5.98
C ARG A 153 11.38 -7.04 -5.50
N LEU A 154 11.77 -7.81 -4.50
CA LEU A 154 13.16 -7.93 -4.08
C LEU A 154 13.92 -8.96 -4.93
N PRO A 155 15.22 -8.77 -5.19
CA PRO A 155 16.05 -9.80 -5.81
C PRO A 155 16.21 -11.02 -4.90
N ASP A 156 16.25 -12.23 -5.49
CA ASP A 156 16.39 -13.48 -4.74
C ASP A 156 17.77 -13.63 -4.08
N ARG A 157 18.77 -12.91 -4.58
CA ARG A 157 20.13 -12.90 -4.03
C ARG A 157 20.16 -12.07 -2.74
N PRO A 158 20.62 -12.63 -1.60
CA PRO A 158 20.85 -11.85 -0.38
C PRO A 158 21.70 -10.61 -0.66
N TYR A 159 21.34 -9.49 -0.02
CA TYR A 159 21.97 -8.18 -0.25
C TYR A 159 21.88 -7.66 -1.70
N GLY A 160 20.94 -8.19 -2.49
CA GLY A 160 20.71 -7.77 -3.87
C GLY A 160 20.01 -6.41 -4.02
N ALA A 161 19.48 -5.85 -2.93
CA ALA A 161 18.83 -4.55 -2.88
C ALA A 161 19.36 -3.72 -1.70
N THR A 162 19.21 -2.40 -1.80
CA THR A 162 19.53 -1.46 -0.71
C THR A 162 18.37 -0.49 -0.58
N LEU A 163 17.91 -0.28 0.66
CA LEU A 163 16.95 0.77 0.97
C LEU A 163 17.72 2.06 1.29
N ARG A 164 17.35 3.16 0.63
CA ARG A 164 17.82 4.50 0.95
C ARG A 164 16.64 5.27 1.51
N LEU A 165 16.63 5.46 2.83
CA LEU A 165 15.59 6.24 3.49
C LEU A 165 15.98 7.73 3.47
N PRO A 166 15.02 8.64 3.29
CA PRO A 166 15.27 10.06 3.54
C PRO A 166 15.58 10.28 5.03
N ALA A 167 16.14 11.44 5.37
CA ALA A 167 16.27 11.84 6.77
C ALA A 167 14.86 11.94 7.38
N GLY A 168 14.60 11.15 8.43
CA GLY A 168 13.38 11.19 9.23
C GLY A 168 13.64 11.82 10.60
N ALA A 169 12.58 12.22 11.29
CA ALA A 169 12.69 12.66 12.69
C ALA A 169 13.03 11.49 13.63
N PHE A 170 12.50 10.30 13.32
CA PHE A 170 12.76 9.02 13.99
C PHE A 170 12.26 7.87 13.11
N LEU A 171 12.71 6.66 13.42
CA LEU A 171 12.11 5.41 12.97
C LEU A 171 11.55 4.69 14.20
N ALA A 172 10.43 4.00 14.03
CA ALA A 172 9.81 3.24 15.11
C ALA A 172 9.32 1.88 14.61
N SER A 173 9.41 0.87 15.48
CA SER A 173 8.71 -0.40 15.27
C SER A 173 7.29 -0.34 15.86
N PRO A 174 6.36 -1.20 15.42
CA PRO A 174 5.05 -1.32 16.04
C PRO A 174 5.17 -1.60 17.55
N PRO A 175 4.23 -1.12 18.38
CA PRO A 175 4.31 -1.25 19.84
C PRO A 175 4.22 -2.70 20.34
N VAL A 176 3.68 -3.57 19.51
CA VAL A 176 3.55 -5.00 19.74
C VAL A 176 4.16 -5.76 18.57
N GLN A 177 4.49 -7.03 18.79
CA GLN A 177 5.02 -7.87 17.72
C GLN A 177 3.95 -8.04 16.62
N SER A 178 4.22 -7.51 15.43
CA SER A 178 3.27 -7.53 14.31
C SER A 178 3.10 -8.90 13.66
N GLU A 179 4.15 -9.72 13.65
CA GLU A 179 4.13 -11.07 13.09
C GLU A 179 5.20 -11.98 13.76
N PRO A 180 5.06 -13.32 13.70
CA PRO A 180 6.02 -14.25 14.28
C PRO A 180 7.45 -14.08 13.76
N LEU A 181 7.61 -13.59 12.53
CA LEU A 181 8.90 -13.40 11.88
C LEU A 181 9.54 -12.02 12.11
N ALA A 182 8.84 -11.09 12.78
CA ALA A 182 9.37 -9.76 13.04
C ALA A 182 10.69 -9.84 13.82
N ARG A 183 11.73 -9.19 13.30
CA ARG A 183 13.09 -9.22 13.87
C ARG A 183 13.46 -7.98 14.65
N VAL A 184 12.64 -6.94 14.63
CA VAL A 184 12.86 -5.68 15.36
C VAL A 184 12.12 -5.73 16.69
N LEU A 185 12.77 -5.29 17.77
CA LEU A 185 12.18 -5.18 19.10
C LEU A 185 10.93 -4.29 19.04
N PRO A 186 9.75 -4.75 19.48
CA PRO A 186 8.53 -3.94 19.51
C PRO A 186 8.66 -2.66 20.33
N GLY A 187 7.99 -1.59 19.91
CA GLY A 187 7.95 -0.28 20.58
C GLY A 187 9.29 0.45 20.63
N SER A 188 10.28 0.04 19.84
CA SER A 188 11.59 0.68 19.81
C SER A 188 11.59 1.89 18.88
N VAL A 189 12.35 2.91 19.27
CA VAL A 189 12.62 4.10 18.47
C VAL A 189 14.13 4.14 18.19
N PHE A 190 14.50 4.42 16.94
CA PHE A 190 15.89 4.42 16.48
C PHE A 190 16.08 5.37 15.30
N ASP A 191 17.33 5.81 15.06
CA ASP A 191 17.64 6.81 14.03
C ASP A 191 18.35 6.22 12.81
N ASP A 192 18.92 5.01 12.96
CA ASP A 192 19.58 4.27 11.88
C ASP A 192 18.87 2.92 11.67
N PRO A 193 18.27 2.65 10.49
CA PRO A 193 17.61 1.38 10.23
C PRO A 193 18.56 0.18 10.28
N ALA A 194 19.87 0.38 10.04
CA ALA A 194 20.87 -0.68 10.16
C ALA A 194 21.20 -1.03 11.62
N ALA A 195 20.81 -0.18 12.56
CA ALA A 195 21.01 -0.35 14.00
C ALA A 195 19.69 -0.64 14.75
N ALA A 196 18.63 -1.05 14.03
CA ALA A 196 17.36 -1.41 14.63
C ALA A 196 17.54 -2.47 15.73
N PRO A 197 17.01 -2.27 16.96
CA PRO A 197 17.23 -3.21 18.06
C PRO A 197 16.62 -4.58 17.72
N PRO A 198 17.38 -5.68 17.87
CA PRO A 198 16.86 -7.00 17.53
C PRO A 198 15.84 -7.47 18.56
N SER A 199 14.79 -8.13 18.08
CA SER A 199 13.86 -8.88 18.93
C SER A 199 14.58 -10.08 19.55
N THR A 200 14.30 -10.36 20.82
CA THR A 200 14.83 -11.54 21.53
C THR A 200 14.00 -12.80 21.28
N ALA A 201 12.88 -12.69 20.56
CA ALA A 201 12.05 -13.85 20.21
C ALA A 201 12.79 -14.74 19.21
N GLN A 202 13.12 -15.97 19.62
CA GLN A 202 13.61 -16.97 18.68
C GLN A 202 12.46 -17.39 17.76
N PRO A 203 12.71 -17.58 16.45
CA PRO A 203 11.71 -18.18 15.57
C PRO A 203 11.40 -19.59 16.09
N THR A 204 10.13 -19.84 16.40
CA THR A 204 9.59 -21.18 16.67
C THR A 204 9.59 -22.03 15.42
#